data_AF-A0A378TC72-F1
#
_entry.id   AF-A0A378TC72-F1
#
_cell.length_a   1.000
_cell.length_b   1.000
_cell.length_c   1.000
_cell.angle_alpha   90.00
_cell.angle_beta   90.00
_cell.angle_gamma   90.00
#
_symmetry.space_group_name_H-M   'P 1'
#
loop_
_entity.id
_entity.type
_entity.pdbx_description
1 polymer ?
#
loop_
_entity_poly.entity_id
_entity_poly.type
_entity_poly.pdbx_seq_one_letter_code
_entity_poly.pdbx_strand_id
1 'polypeptide(L)'
;MRFVWLTPESRTPLLDAMKQRWREDLSRDGRPTDAVERRVARGQILYDAPEVVIPFMVPDGAHHYPDDTRTAAERTMFTVAAGAAVQALLVALAVREVGSCWIGSTIFAADLVRAQLELPEDWNPMGAIAIGYPVQQQGPRDPAVADGLLVRR
;
A
#
# COMPACT_ATOMS: atom_id res chain seq x y z
N MET A 1 13.90 -0.33 -3.26
CA MET A 1 12.47 0.04 -3.38
C MET A 1 12.26 1.04 -4.52
N ARG A 2 11.03 1.14 -5.03
CA ARG A 2 10.61 2.11 -6.06
C ARG A 2 9.25 2.71 -5.70
N PHE A 3 8.96 3.92 -6.17
CA PHE A 3 7.62 4.52 -6.09
C PHE A 3 7.09 4.66 -7.51
N VAL A 4 5.92 4.10 -7.79
CA VAL A 4 5.24 4.23 -9.09
C VAL A 4 4.09 5.22 -8.90
N TRP A 5 4.16 6.35 -9.59
CA TRP A 5 3.10 7.36 -9.60
C TRP A 5 2.13 7.02 -10.74
N LEU A 6 0.86 6.79 -10.39
CA LEU A 6 -0.17 6.44 -11.37
C LEU A 6 -0.69 7.68 -12.09
N THR A 7 -0.88 7.54 -13.39
CA THR A 7 -1.66 8.49 -14.20
C THR A 7 -3.14 8.10 -14.16
N PRO A 8 -4.08 9.01 -14.53
CA PRO A 8 -5.50 8.65 -14.64
C PRO A 8 -5.78 7.42 -15.52
N GLU A 9 -5.03 7.27 -16.62
CA GLU A 9 -5.18 6.19 -17.59
C GLU A 9 -4.77 4.82 -17.03
N SER A 10 -3.76 4.79 -16.16
CA SER A 10 -3.30 3.55 -15.50
C SER A 10 -4.05 3.28 -14.20
N ARG A 11 -4.52 4.32 -13.52
CA ARG A 11 -5.18 4.22 -12.20
C ARG A 11 -6.54 3.54 -12.28
N THR A 12 -7.45 4.03 -13.11
CA THR A 12 -8.85 3.56 -13.10
C THR A 12 -8.97 2.08 -13.46
N PRO A 13 -8.34 1.57 -14.55
CA PRO A 13 -8.43 0.15 -14.89
C PRO A 13 -7.84 -0.76 -13.80
N LEU A 14 -6.72 -0.35 -13.18
CA LEU A 14 -6.12 -1.07 -12.07
C LEU A 14 -7.08 -1.18 -10.88
N LEU A 15 -7.65 -0.05 -10.45
CA LEU A 15 -8.54 -0.03 -9.29
C LEU A 15 -9.83 -0.82 -9.56
N ASP A 16 -10.38 -0.76 -10.76
CA ASP A 16 -11.57 -1.54 -11.14
C ASP A 16 -11.32 -3.04 -11.09
N ALA A 17 -10.17 -3.48 -11.63
CA ALA A 17 -9.77 -4.87 -11.59
C ALA A 17 -9.53 -5.36 -10.14
N MET A 18 -8.88 -4.54 -9.30
CA MET A 18 -8.70 -4.84 -7.87
C MET A 18 -10.04 -4.89 -7.12
N LYS A 19 -10.96 -3.97 -7.43
CA LYS A 19 -12.30 -3.90 -6.83
C LYS A 19 -13.10 -5.14 -7.16
N GLN A 20 -13.05 -5.60 -8.40
CA GLN A 20 -13.74 -6.80 -8.85
C GLN A 20 -13.19 -8.05 -8.15
N ARG A 21 -11.86 -8.23 -8.11
CA ARG A 21 -11.23 -9.34 -7.37
C ARG A 21 -11.64 -9.35 -5.89
N TRP A 22 -11.66 -8.18 -5.26
CA TRP A 22 -12.03 -8.08 -3.85
C TRP A 22 -13.49 -8.46 -3.60
N ARG A 23 -14.41 -8.11 -4.51
CA ARG A 23 -15.80 -8.57 -4.45
C ARG A 23 -15.90 -10.09 -4.57
N GLU A 24 -15.17 -10.68 -5.51
CA GLU A 24 -15.16 -12.12 -5.73
C GLU A 24 -14.62 -12.88 -4.52
N ASP A 25 -13.52 -12.41 -3.93
CA ASP A 25 -12.93 -13.04 -2.74
C ASP A 25 -13.89 -12.97 -1.54
N LEU A 26 -14.48 -11.79 -1.27
CA LEU A 26 -15.45 -11.66 -0.18
C LEU A 26 -16.74 -12.45 -0.43
N SER A 27 -17.17 -12.58 -1.68
CA SER A 27 -18.34 -13.40 -2.02
C SER A 27 -18.03 -14.89 -1.83
N ARG A 28 -16.82 -15.33 -2.16
CA ARG A 28 -16.33 -16.70 -1.92
C ARG A 28 -16.24 -17.01 -0.42
N ASP A 29 -15.96 -16.02 0.41
CA ASP A 29 -16.04 -16.12 1.88
C ASP A 29 -17.49 -16.25 2.41
N GLY A 30 -18.51 -16.21 1.55
CA GLY A 30 -19.92 -16.28 1.94
C GLY A 30 -20.45 -15.00 2.59
N ARG A 31 -19.81 -13.85 2.36
CA ARG A 31 -20.26 -12.57 2.93
C ARG A 31 -21.56 -12.12 2.26
N PRO A 32 -22.54 -11.60 3.03
CA PRO A 32 -23.71 -10.93 2.46
C PRO A 32 -23.33 -9.75 1.55
N THR A 33 -24.10 -9.52 0.49
CA THR A 33 -23.81 -8.50 -0.53
C THR A 33 -23.65 -7.09 0.05
N ASP A 34 -24.46 -6.71 1.04
CA ASP A 34 -24.35 -5.42 1.71
C ASP A 34 -23.02 -5.29 2.49
N ALA A 35 -22.54 -6.37 3.09
CA ALA A 35 -21.26 -6.42 3.77
C ALA A 35 -20.08 -6.36 2.79
N VAL A 36 -20.21 -6.99 1.62
CA VAL A 36 -19.23 -6.90 0.52
C VAL A 36 -19.10 -5.45 0.07
N GLU A 37 -20.21 -4.81 -0.31
CA GLU A 37 -20.18 -3.44 -0.84
C GLU A 37 -19.67 -2.43 0.20
N ARG A 38 -20.03 -2.57 1.49
CA ARG A 38 -19.47 -1.74 2.56
C ARG A 38 -17.94 -1.86 2.66
N ARG A 39 -17.40 -3.06 2.45
CA ARG A 39 -15.95 -3.31 2.57
C ARG A 39 -15.20 -2.83 1.34
N VAL A 40 -15.79 -3.01 0.16
CA VAL A 40 -15.29 -2.51 -1.13
C VAL A 40 -15.29 -0.98 -1.16
N ALA A 41 -16.33 -0.32 -0.64
CA ALA A 41 -16.44 1.13 -0.62
C ALA A 41 -15.30 1.83 0.14
N ARG A 42 -14.60 1.14 1.05
CA ARG A 42 -13.42 1.70 1.73
C ARG A 42 -12.26 2.00 0.78
N GLY A 43 -12.23 1.37 -0.40
CA GLY A 43 -11.24 1.65 -1.44
C GLY A 43 -11.50 2.93 -2.24
N GLN A 44 -12.66 3.57 -2.08
CA GLN A 44 -13.07 4.74 -2.88
C GLN A 44 -12.08 5.90 -2.78
N ILE A 45 -11.39 6.05 -1.64
CA ILE A 45 -10.33 7.05 -1.45
C ILE A 45 -9.25 7.01 -2.55
N LEU A 46 -8.93 5.84 -3.11
CA LEU A 46 -7.91 5.71 -4.16
C LEU A 46 -8.42 6.17 -5.54
N TYR A 47 -9.73 6.19 -5.76
CA TYR A 47 -10.34 6.76 -6.96
C TYR A 47 -10.39 8.29 -6.86
N ASP A 48 -10.79 8.80 -5.69
CA ASP A 48 -11.10 10.21 -5.48
C ASP A 48 -9.85 11.06 -5.18
N ALA A 49 -8.75 10.43 -4.76
CA ALA A 49 -7.51 11.15 -4.45
C ALA A 49 -6.98 11.91 -5.68
N PRO A 50 -6.49 13.16 -5.50
CA PRO A 50 -5.79 13.88 -6.57
C PRO A 50 -4.65 13.04 -7.17
N GLU A 51 -3.81 12.47 -6.32
CA GLU A 51 -2.67 11.65 -6.74
C GLU A 51 -2.65 10.30 -6.02
N VAL A 52 -2.15 9.28 -6.72
CA VAL A 52 -1.93 7.95 -6.16
C VAL A 52 -0.53 7.44 -6.52
N VAL A 53 0.20 7.04 -5.48
CA VAL A 53 1.53 6.43 -5.61
C VAL A 53 1.52 5.03 -5.01
N ILE A 54 2.05 4.04 -5.72
CA ILE A 54 2.23 2.67 -5.24
C ILE A 54 3.71 2.46 -4.88
N PRO A 55 4.07 2.26 -3.60
CA PRO A 55 5.39 1.79 -3.22
C PRO A 55 5.61 0.33 -3.63
N PHE A 56 6.78 0.01 -4.18
CA PHE A 56 7.20 -1.34 -4.53
C PHE A 56 8.50 -1.72 -3.83
N MET A 57 8.51 -2.91 -3.24
CA MET A 57 9.74 -3.62 -2.89
C MET A 57 10.25 -4.31 -4.15
N VAL A 58 11.53 -4.12 -4.45
CA VAL A 58 12.24 -4.74 -5.58
C VAL A 58 13.55 -5.32 -5.05
N PRO A 59 14.02 -6.48 -5.53
CA PRO A 59 15.21 -7.17 -5.00
C PRO A 59 16.52 -6.58 -5.54
N ASP A 60 16.54 -5.29 -5.85
CA ASP A 60 17.73 -4.58 -6.32
C ASP A 60 18.80 -4.58 -5.21
N GLY A 61 19.93 -5.25 -5.49
CA GLY A 61 21.00 -5.47 -4.51
C GLY A 61 20.76 -6.58 -3.49
N ALA A 62 19.72 -7.42 -3.66
CA ALA A 62 19.46 -8.53 -2.75
C ALA A 62 20.52 -9.63 -2.86
N HIS A 63 20.91 -10.19 -1.71
CA HIS A 63 21.77 -11.36 -1.69
C HIS A 63 21.03 -12.62 -2.14
N HIS A 64 21.71 -13.45 -2.93
CA HIS A 64 21.23 -14.78 -3.27
C HIS A 64 21.73 -15.79 -2.24
N TYR A 65 20.80 -16.46 -1.56
CA TYR A 65 21.11 -17.52 -0.61
C TYR A 65 20.63 -18.87 -1.16
N PRO A 66 21.39 -19.96 -0.95
CA PRO A 66 20.99 -21.30 -1.39
C PRO A 66 19.89 -21.91 -0.52
N ASP A 67 19.55 -21.30 0.63
CA ASP A 67 18.54 -21.80 1.57
C ASP A 67 17.35 -20.84 1.71
N ASP A 68 16.18 -21.44 1.93
CA ASP A 68 14.90 -20.72 2.06
C ASP A 68 14.87 -19.80 3.28
N THR A 69 15.60 -20.15 4.35
CA THR A 69 15.58 -19.40 5.61
C THR A 69 16.19 -18.01 5.41
N ARG A 70 17.40 -17.93 4.86
CA ARG A 70 18.04 -16.64 4.59
C ARG A 70 17.36 -15.89 3.44
N THR A 71 16.84 -16.59 2.44
CA THR A 71 16.02 -15.98 1.38
C THR A 71 14.78 -15.28 1.95
N ALA A 72 14.06 -15.92 2.87
CA ALA A 72 12.90 -15.32 3.54
C ALA A 72 13.30 -14.16 4.47
N ALA A 73 14.44 -14.26 5.16
CA ALA A 73 14.97 -13.19 5.99
C ALA A 73 15.33 -11.94 5.15
N GLU A 74 16.00 -12.12 4.01
CA GLU A 74 16.34 -11.05 3.07
C GLU A 74 15.08 -10.35 2.57
N ARG A 75 14.06 -11.12 2.15
CA ARG A 75 12.77 -10.57 1.74
C ARG A 75 12.11 -9.74 2.86
N THR A 76 12.15 -10.25 4.09
CA THR A 76 11.59 -9.56 5.26
C THR A 76 12.33 -8.25 5.53
N MET A 77 13.66 -8.25 5.47
CA MET A 77 14.48 -7.04 5.62
C MET A 77 14.09 -5.98 4.57
N PHE A 78 13.95 -6.37 3.31
CA PHE A 78 13.53 -5.47 2.23
C PHE A 78 12.10 -4.94 2.43
N THR A 79 11.19 -5.76 2.95
CA THR A 79 9.82 -5.34 3.32
C THR A 79 9.84 -4.27 4.43
N VAL A 80 10.65 -4.45 5.48
CA VAL A 80 10.78 -3.47 6.57
C VAL A 80 11.36 -2.16 6.04
N ALA A 81 12.40 -2.22 5.19
CA ALA A 81 12.98 -1.04 4.56
C ALA A 81 11.95 -0.28 3.69
N ALA A 82 11.10 -1.00 2.95
CA ALA A 82 10.01 -0.38 2.19
C ALA A 82 9.00 0.32 3.10
N GLY A 83 8.62 -0.28 4.24
CA GLY A 83 7.75 0.36 5.23
C GLY A 83 8.34 1.64 5.81
N ALA A 84 9.64 1.64 6.10
CA ALA A 84 10.35 2.84 6.57
C ALA A 84 10.31 3.98 5.52
N ALA A 85 10.53 3.64 4.25
CA ALA A 85 10.46 4.61 3.16
C ALA A 85 9.04 5.13 2.90
N VAL A 86 8.01 4.30 3.07
CA VAL A 86 6.60 4.73 3.04
C VAL A 86 6.38 5.79 4.11
N GLN A 87 6.74 5.52 5.37
CA GLN A 87 6.58 6.50 6.44
C GLN A 87 7.35 7.80 6.16
N ALA A 88 8.58 7.70 5.65
CA ALA A 88 9.37 8.88 5.27
C ALA A 88 8.67 9.73 4.19
N LEU A 89 8.02 9.10 3.21
CA LEU A 89 7.23 9.82 2.19
C LEU A 89 6.01 10.51 2.82
N LEU A 90 5.25 9.83 3.68
CA LEU A 90 4.07 10.43 4.34
C LEU A 90 4.45 11.67 5.16
N VAL A 91 5.57 11.59 5.90
CA VAL A 91 6.11 12.73 6.65
C VAL A 91 6.64 13.82 5.73
N ALA A 92 7.32 13.47 4.64
CA ALA A 92 7.83 14.44 3.66
C ALA A 92 6.70 15.22 2.96
N LEU A 93 5.56 14.59 2.72
CA LEU A 93 4.36 15.26 2.22
C LEU A 93 3.75 16.17 3.30
N ALA A 94 3.66 15.71 4.54
CA ALA A 94 3.08 16.47 5.64
C ALA A 94 3.84 17.78 5.93
N VAL A 95 5.19 17.78 5.89
CA VAL A 95 5.98 19.01 6.07
C VAL A 95 5.85 20.01 4.92
N ARG A 96 5.19 19.60 3.82
CA ARG A 96 4.82 20.46 2.68
C ARG A 96 3.32 20.76 2.67
N GLU A 97 2.64 20.52 3.80
CA GLU A 97 1.19 20.70 3.96
C GLU A 97 0.33 19.84 3.03
N VAL A 98 0.90 18.75 2.50
CA VAL A 98 0.20 17.78 1.66
C VAL A 98 -0.24 16.60 2.52
N GLY A 99 -1.54 16.33 2.53
CA GLY A 99 -2.12 15.16 3.20
C GLY A 99 -1.83 13.88 2.44
N SER A 100 -1.76 12.77 3.16
CA SER A 100 -1.61 11.45 2.55
C SER A 100 -2.23 10.34 3.41
N CYS A 101 -2.61 9.24 2.76
CA CYS A 101 -3.15 8.05 3.41
C CYS A 101 -2.61 6.79 2.75
N TRP A 102 -1.96 5.91 3.52
CA TRP A 102 -1.51 4.61 3.05
C TRP A 102 -2.59 3.54 3.27
N ILE A 103 -2.86 2.74 2.24
CA ILE A 103 -3.85 1.66 2.24
C ILE A 103 -3.17 0.38 1.72
N GLY A 104 -3.29 -0.72 2.46
CA GLY A 104 -2.66 -2.00 2.09
C GLY A 104 -3.29 -2.78 0.93
N SER A 105 -4.20 -2.18 0.15
CA SER A 105 -5.07 -2.89 -0.81
C SER A 105 -4.31 -3.65 -1.89
N THR A 106 -3.26 -3.06 -2.48
CA THR A 106 -2.48 -3.66 -3.57
C THR A 106 -1.72 -4.93 -3.16
N ILE A 107 -1.43 -5.11 -1.87
CA ILE A 107 -0.77 -6.31 -1.32
C ILE A 107 -1.64 -7.56 -1.56
N PHE A 108 -2.96 -7.42 -1.53
CA PHE A 108 -3.91 -8.52 -1.75
C PHE A 108 -4.14 -8.86 -3.23
N ALA A 109 -3.53 -8.12 -4.15
CA ALA A 109 -3.71 -8.29 -5.59
C ALA A 109 -2.40 -8.09 -6.36
N ALA A 110 -1.27 -8.55 -5.80
CA ALA A 110 0.07 -8.22 -6.29
C ALA A 110 0.33 -8.64 -7.75
N ASP A 111 -0.09 -9.86 -8.13
CA ASP A 111 -0.06 -10.38 -9.50
C ASP A 111 -0.86 -9.50 -10.48
N LEU A 112 -2.08 -9.10 -10.08
CA LEU A 112 -2.94 -8.24 -10.88
C LEU A 112 -2.32 -6.85 -11.05
N VAL A 113 -1.77 -6.28 -9.98
CA VAL A 113 -1.10 -4.97 -10.01
C VAL A 113 0.08 -4.99 -10.98
N ARG A 114 0.91 -6.02 -10.94
CA ARG A 114 2.02 -6.17 -11.88
C ARG A 114 1.55 -6.31 -13.32
N ALA A 115 0.55 -7.16 -13.56
CA ALA A 115 0.02 -7.38 -14.90
C ALA A 115 -0.57 -6.11 -15.50
N GLN A 116 -1.38 -5.36 -14.74
CA GLN A 116 -2.02 -4.13 -15.21
C GLN A 116 -1.03 -2.98 -15.45
N LEU A 117 0.08 -2.95 -14.73
CA LEU A 117 1.10 -1.91 -14.85
C LEU A 117 2.30 -2.37 -15.71
N GLU A 118 2.22 -3.56 -16.31
CA GLU A 118 3.28 -4.15 -17.14
C GLU A 118 4.65 -4.21 -16.42
N LEU A 119 4.63 -4.53 -15.13
CA LEU A 119 5.82 -4.54 -14.28
C LEU A 119 6.47 -5.94 -14.18
N PRO A 120 7.80 -6.01 -13.94
CA PRO A 120 8.49 -7.28 -13.72
C PRO A 120 7.93 -8.09 -12.54
N GLU A 121 8.01 -9.42 -12.62
CA GLU A 121 7.41 -10.34 -11.63
C GLU A 121 7.93 -10.15 -10.20
N ASP A 122 9.19 -9.74 -10.07
CA ASP A 122 9.88 -9.51 -8.80
C ASP A 122 9.55 -8.16 -8.15
N TRP A 123 8.68 -7.36 -8.77
CA TRP A 123 8.12 -6.15 -8.16
C TRP A 123 6.95 -6.49 -7.24
N ASN A 124 7.12 -6.18 -5.96
CA ASN A 124 6.16 -6.50 -4.91
C ASN A 124 5.49 -5.22 -4.41
N PRO A 125 4.19 -4.97 -4.71
CA PRO A 125 3.51 -3.77 -4.24
C PRO A 125 3.32 -3.81 -2.72
N MET A 126 3.52 -2.65 -2.08
CA MET A 126 3.55 -2.47 -0.64
C MET A 126 2.41 -1.56 -0.16
N GLY A 127 1.22 -1.69 -0.75
CA GLY A 127 0.06 -0.81 -0.54
C GLY A 127 -0.03 0.30 -1.60
N ALA A 128 -0.91 1.26 -1.39
CA ALA A 128 -1.09 2.45 -2.21
C ALA A 128 -1.21 3.69 -1.32
N ILE A 129 -0.75 4.83 -1.79
CA ILE A 129 -0.73 6.10 -1.05
C ILE A 129 -1.60 7.08 -1.82
N ALA A 130 -2.75 7.43 -1.26
CA ALA A 130 -3.56 8.55 -1.70
C ALA A 130 -2.91 9.85 -1.21
N ILE A 131 -2.81 10.86 -2.08
CA ILE A 131 -2.13 12.14 -1.79
C ILE A 131 -3.01 13.30 -2.27
N GLY A 132 -3.13 14.34 -1.44
CA GLY A 132 -3.88 15.54 -1.77
C GLY A 132 -3.89 16.56 -0.64
N TYR A 133 -4.35 17.78 -0.92
CA TYR A 133 -4.54 18.78 0.12
C TYR A 133 -5.76 18.43 0.98
N PRO A 134 -5.63 18.43 2.33
CA PRO A 134 -6.75 18.09 3.19
C PRO A 134 -7.81 19.19 3.14
N VAL A 135 -9.10 18.79 3.11
CA VAL A 135 -10.24 19.73 3.15
C VAL A 135 -10.22 20.57 4.43
N GLN A 136 -9.76 19.99 5.53
CA GLN A 136 -9.56 20.65 6.80
C GLN A 136 -8.13 20.41 7.28
N GLN A 137 -7.37 21.48 7.49
CA GLN A 137 -6.06 21.38 8.11
C GLN A 137 -6.19 20.89 9.55
N GLN A 138 -5.29 19.98 9.93
CA GLN A 138 -5.17 19.48 11.30
C GLN A 138 -3.86 19.96 11.89
N GLY A 139 -3.87 20.33 13.17
CA GLY A 139 -2.65 20.65 13.90
C GLY A 139 -1.77 19.40 14.12
N PRO A 140 -0.56 19.59 14.66
CA PRO A 140 0.29 18.49 15.10
C PRO A 140 -0.46 17.54 16.03
N ARG A 141 -0.18 16.24 15.91
CA ARG A 141 -0.72 15.25 16.84
C ARG A 141 0.01 15.33 18.18
N ASP A 142 -0.72 15.15 19.26
CA ASP A 142 -0.09 14.87 20.56
C ASP A 142 0.62 13.51 20.52
N PRO A 143 1.78 13.36 21.20
CA PRO A 143 2.47 12.08 21.29
C PRO A 143 1.57 10.99 21.90
N ALA A 144 1.58 9.82 21.28
CA ALA A 144 0.88 8.65 21.82
C ALA A 144 1.61 8.09 23.05
N VAL A 145 0.84 7.58 24.03
CA VAL A 145 1.40 6.78 25.13
C VAL A 145 1.90 5.43 24.60
N ALA A 146 3.05 4.96 25.11
CA ALA A 146 3.69 3.71 24.66
C ALA A 146 3.25 2.47 25.46
N ASP A 147 2.25 2.60 26.34
CA ASP A 147 1.80 1.52 27.22
C ASP A 147 1.32 0.31 26.42
N GLY A 148 1.85 -0.87 26.77
CA GLY A 148 1.59 -2.11 26.03
C GLY A 148 2.33 -2.27 24.70
N LEU A 149 2.96 -1.21 24.18
CA LEU A 149 3.79 -1.23 22.97
C LEU A 149 5.30 -1.32 23.28
N LEU A 150 5.72 -0.86 24.46
CA LEU A 150 7.10 -0.95 24.94
C LEU A 150 7.27 -2.11 25.95
N VAL A 151 8.16 -3.05 25.64
CA VAL A 151 8.58 -4.11 26.56
C VAL A 151 10.01 -3.83 27.01
N ARG A 152 10.23 -3.76 28.34
CA ARG A 152 11.57 -3.69 28.93
C ARG A 152 12.01 -5.08 29.38
N ARG A 153 13.24 -5.44 29.07
CA ARG A 153 13.91 -6.69 29.46
C ARG A 153 15.32 -6.37 29.93
#